data_AF-A0A836LHM5-F1
#
_entry.id   AF-A0A836LHM5-F1
#
_cell.length_a   1.000
_cell.length_b   1.000
_cell.length_c   1.000
_cell.angle_alpha   90.00
_cell.angle_beta   90.00
_cell.angle_gamma   90.00
#
_symmetry.space_group_name_H-M   'P 1'
#
loop_
_entity.id
_entity.type
_entity.pdbx_description
1 polymer ?
#
loop_
_entity_poly.entity_id
_entity_poly.type
_entity_poly.pdbx_seq_one_letter_code
_entity_poly.pdbx_strand_id
1 'polypeptide(L)'
;MTEAVVRAERELYAYVVALQSTLLATAEDAMPQSLWDNPGEEDGMLGDNAPDSSKYSRAPDTLIQQTERETALERRRVHELVRRQLLPQRAALRAAIVQLGGGQDASGNIIDVPVALLDQEIAAAAAESAELGRRMVELYDEAALLATKIEAEVMTKSVPSL
;
A
#
# COMPACT_ATOMS: atom_id res chain seq x y z
N MET A 1 2.82 -16.68 -23.20
CA MET A 1 2.62 -16.00 -21.88
C MET A 1 3.29 -16.83 -20.82
N THR A 2 3.98 -16.21 -19.88
CA THR A 2 4.54 -16.90 -18.70
C THR A 2 3.43 -17.16 -17.69
N GLU A 3 3.57 -18.21 -16.87
CA GLU A 3 2.58 -18.58 -15.85
C GLU A 3 2.32 -17.44 -14.85
N ALA A 4 3.36 -16.67 -14.51
CA ALA A 4 3.25 -15.49 -13.67
C ALA A 4 2.37 -14.40 -14.27
N VAL A 5 2.44 -14.17 -15.58
CA VAL A 5 1.60 -13.18 -16.28
C VAL A 5 0.14 -13.62 -16.27
N VAL A 6 -0.13 -14.90 -16.59
CA VAL A 6 -1.50 -15.45 -16.56
C VAL A 6 -2.09 -15.36 -15.15
N ARG A 7 -1.28 -15.60 -14.12
CA ARG A 7 -1.69 -15.45 -12.72
C ARG A 7 -2.02 -13.99 -12.39
N ALA A 8 -1.17 -13.04 -12.75
CA ALA A 8 -1.42 -11.63 -12.50
C ALA A 8 -2.66 -11.11 -13.22
N GLU A 9 -2.89 -11.52 -14.47
CA GLU A 9 -4.11 -11.19 -15.23
C GLU A 9 -5.36 -11.74 -14.53
N ARG A 10 -5.30 -12.96 -14.02
CA ARG A 10 -6.41 -13.57 -13.27
C ARG A 10 -6.71 -12.82 -11.96
N GLU A 11 -5.68 -12.46 -11.20
CA GLU A 11 -5.84 -11.70 -9.95
C GLU A 11 -6.33 -10.27 -10.23
N LEU A 12 -5.89 -9.65 -11.33
CA LEU A 12 -6.38 -8.34 -11.75
C LEU A 12 -7.86 -8.40 -12.10
N TYR A 13 -8.25 -9.40 -12.88
CA TYR A 13 -9.66 -9.62 -13.22
C TYR A 13 -10.51 -9.85 -11.96
N ALA A 14 -10.05 -10.70 -11.03
CA ALA A 14 -10.74 -10.95 -9.77
C ALA A 14 -10.89 -9.67 -8.92
N TYR A 15 -9.86 -8.83 -8.88
CA TYR A 15 -9.91 -7.54 -8.18
C TYR A 15 -10.89 -6.56 -8.82
N VAL A 16 -10.92 -6.47 -10.16
CA VAL A 16 -11.88 -5.62 -10.89
C VAL A 16 -13.32 -6.08 -10.67
N VAL A 17 -13.56 -7.39 -10.71
CA VAL A 17 -14.90 -7.95 -10.42
C VAL A 17 -15.31 -7.65 -8.98
N ALA A 18 -14.40 -7.80 -8.01
CA ALA A 18 -14.68 -7.48 -6.62
C ALA A 18 -14.94 -5.98 -6.40
N LEU A 19 -14.23 -5.11 -7.12
CA LEU A 19 -14.48 -3.66 -7.13
C LEU A 19 -15.89 -3.36 -7.65
N GLN A 20 -16.24 -3.93 -8.79
CA GLN A 20 -17.56 -3.73 -9.41
C GLN A 20 -18.68 -4.25 -8.49
N SER A 21 -18.53 -5.44 -7.91
CA SER A 21 -19.53 -6.01 -7.00
C SER A 21 -19.68 -5.17 -5.73
N THR A 22 -18.57 -4.70 -5.17
CA THR A 22 -18.59 -3.84 -3.98
C THR A 22 -19.27 -2.51 -4.31
N LEU A 23 -18.95 -1.90 -5.44
CA LEU A 23 -19.56 -0.64 -5.88
C LEU A 23 -21.08 -0.79 -6.08
N LEU A 24 -21.52 -1.84 -6.77
CA LEU A 24 -22.95 -2.15 -6.95
C LEU A 24 -23.65 -2.35 -5.60
N ALA A 25 -23.08 -3.17 -4.71
CA ALA A 25 -23.64 -3.42 -3.38
C ALA A 25 -23.65 -2.17 -2.48
N THR A 26 -22.79 -1.19 -2.75
CA THR A 26 -22.86 0.11 -2.08
C THR A 26 -23.88 1.05 -2.73
N ALA A 27 -24.02 1.04 -4.06
CA ALA A 27 -24.89 1.94 -4.80
C ALA A 27 -26.37 1.56 -4.70
N GLU A 28 -26.70 0.27 -4.78
CA GLU A 28 -28.09 -0.23 -4.67
C GLU A 28 -28.73 0.10 -3.31
N ASP A 29 -27.91 0.31 -2.29
CA ASP A 29 -28.33 0.48 -0.90
C ASP A 29 -28.01 1.88 -0.34
N ALA A 30 -27.45 2.80 -1.14
CA ALA A 30 -27.04 4.14 -0.71
C ALA A 30 -28.19 5.17 -0.74
N MET A 31 -29.44 4.73 -0.66
CA MET A 31 -30.59 5.63 -0.57
C MET A 31 -31.13 5.66 0.87
N PRO A 32 -30.83 6.72 1.64
CA PRO A 32 -31.41 6.88 2.98
C PRO A 32 -32.93 6.93 2.88
N GLN A 33 -33.62 6.05 3.60
CA GLN A 33 -35.09 6.03 3.65
C GLN A 33 -35.64 7.38 4.16
N SER A 34 -34.88 8.05 5.05
CA SER A 34 -35.17 9.37 5.62
C SER A 34 -35.18 10.53 4.61
N LEU A 35 -34.62 10.37 3.41
CA LEU A 35 -34.73 11.36 2.32
C LEU A 35 -36.04 11.25 1.54
N TRP A 36 -36.73 10.11 1.64
CA TRP A 36 -38.01 9.84 0.99
C TRP A 36 -39.18 10.07 1.94
N ASP A 37 -38.99 9.82 3.24
CA ASP A 37 -39.93 10.14 4.31
C ASP A 37 -39.87 11.63 4.69
N ASN A 38 -40.18 12.54 3.74
CA ASN A 38 -40.55 13.90 4.11
C ASN A 38 -42.05 13.92 4.51
N PRO A 39 -42.43 14.64 5.58
CA PRO A 39 -43.79 14.67 6.11
C PRO A 39 -44.64 15.58 5.22
N GLY A 40 -45.21 15.01 4.18
CA GLY A 40 -46.11 15.72 3.28
C GLY A 40 -47.37 14.91 3.05
N GLU A 41 -48.09 14.52 4.10
CA GLU A 41 -49.47 14.00 4.02
C GLU A 41 -50.11 13.88 5.43
N GLU A 42 -50.32 15.02 6.11
CA GLU A 42 -51.56 15.19 6.87
C GLU A 42 -52.41 16.19 6.09
N ASP A 43 -53.17 15.63 5.14
CA ASP A 43 -54.28 16.30 4.50
C ASP A 43 -55.42 16.44 5.51
N GLY A 44 -55.85 17.69 5.74
CA GLY A 44 -57.11 18.02 6.38
C GLY A 44 -57.02 18.60 7.80
N MET A 45 -56.96 19.93 7.90
CA MET A 45 -57.98 20.77 8.59
C MET A 45 -57.56 22.26 8.63
N LEU A 46 -58.25 23.08 7.82
CA LEU A 46 -58.69 24.47 8.03
C LEU A 46 -57.88 25.39 8.99
N GLY A 47 -57.33 26.50 8.46
CA GLY A 47 -56.98 27.65 9.31
C GLY A 47 -56.05 28.70 8.70
N ASP A 48 -56.67 29.75 8.17
CA ASP A 48 -56.15 31.07 7.78
C ASP A 48 -55.02 31.67 8.65
N ASN A 49 -53.88 32.09 8.04
CA ASN A 49 -53.26 33.43 8.11
C ASN A 49 -51.73 33.50 7.90
N ALA A 50 -51.35 34.54 7.15
CA ALA A 50 -50.08 35.31 7.12
C ALA A 50 -48.83 34.77 6.38
N PRO A 51 -48.18 35.60 5.52
CA PRO A 51 -46.91 35.29 4.87
C PRO A 51 -45.74 35.78 5.73
N ASP A 52 -44.90 34.87 6.21
CA ASP A 52 -43.55 35.21 6.67
C ASP A 52 -42.55 34.18 6.15
N SER A 53 -41.92 34.57 5.04
CA SER A 53 -40.73 33.96 4.48
C SER A 53 -39.59 33.96 5.50
N SER A 54 -38.97 32.79 5.73
CA SER A 54 -37.56 32.57 6.16
C SER A 54 -37.29 31.59 7.32
N LYS A 55 -38.21 30.69 7.71
CA LYS A 55 -37.91 29.70 8.79
C LYS A 55 -38.16 28.22 8.50
N TYR A 56 -38.43 27.82 7.25
CA TYR A 56 -38.56 26.41 6.91
C TYR A 56 -37.33 25.90 6.18
N SER A 57 -36.42 25.27 6.93
CA SER A 57 -35.68 24.05 6.53
C SER A 57 -34.49 23.79 7.47
N ARG A 58 -34.65 24.02 8.78
CA ARG A 58 -33.76 23.37 9.75
C ARG A 58 -34.41 22.03 10.06
N ALA A 59 -33.85 20.95 9.51
CA ALA A 59 -34.33 19.61 9.80
C ALA A 59 -34.48 19.45 11.33
N PRO A 60 -35.59 18.91 11.84
CA PRO A 60 -35.74 18.66 13.28
C PRO A 60 -34.57 17.81 13.78
N ASP A 61 -34.07 18.12 14.98
CA ASP A 61 -32.87 17.50 15.57
C ASP A 61 -32.96 15.95 15.61
N THR A 62 -34.17 15.41 15.66
CA THR A 62 -34.46 13.97 15.58
C THR A 62 -34.13 13.37 14.20
N LEU A 63 -34.44 14.07 13.10
CA LEU A 63 -34.07 13.65 11.75
C LEU A 63 -32.56 13.76 11.53
N ILE A 64 -31.92 14.79 12.10
CA ILE A 64 -30.45 14.92 12.04
C ILE A 64 -29.80 13.72 12.76
N GLN A 65 -30.20 13.42 13.99
CA GLN A 65 -29.68 12.26 14.73
C GLN A 65 -29.96 10.93 14.04
N GLN A 66 -31.11 10.82 13.35
CA GLN A 66 -31.44 9.62 12.58
C GLN A 66 -30.52 9.47 11.37
N THR A 67 -30.29 10.54 10.60
CA THR A 67 -29.36 10.51 9.46
C THR A 67 -27.92 10.21 9.88
N GLU A 68 -27.47 10.74 11.02
CA GLU A 68 -26.15 10.43 11.58
C GLU A 68 -26.02 8.94 11.96
N ARG A 69 -27.09 8.33 12.49
CA ARG A 69 -27.13 6.89 12.80
C ARG A 69 -27.13 6.04 11.52
N GLU A 70 -27.95 6.39 10.55
CA GLU A 70 -28.04 5.70 9.25
C GLU A 70 -26.68 5.75 8.53
N THR A 71 -26.06 6.93 8.43
CA THR A 71 -24.74 7.11 7.82
C THR A 71 -23.63 6.37 8.58
N ALA A 72 -23.68 6.30 9.91
CA ALA A 72 -22.72 5.53 10.70
C ALA A 72 -22.85 4.01 10.46
N LEU A 73 -24.07 3.51 10.31
CA LEU A 73 -24.34 2.10 9.99
C LEU A 73 -23.90 1.77 8.56
N GLU A 74 -24.21 2.63 7.59
CA GLU A 74 -23.74 2.50 6.20
C GLU A 74 -22.21 2.47 6.12
N ARG A 75 -21.52 3.41 6.80
CA ARG A 75 -20.05 3.41 6.86
C ARG A 75 -19.49 2.11 7.39
N ARG A 76 -20.08 1.55 8.46
CA ARG A 76 -19.66 0.24 9.00
C ARG A 76 -19.90 -0.88 7.99
N ARG A 77 -21.03 -0.89 7.29
CA ARG A 77 -21.34 -1.89 6.26
C ARG A 77 -20.37 -1.81 5.08
N VAL A 78 -20.16 -0.61 4.55
CA VAL A 78 -19.18 -0.35 3.47
C VAL A 78 -17.79 -0.81 3.89
N HIS A 79 -17.38 -0.48 5.12
CA HIS A 79 -16.10 -0.93 5.65
C HIS A 79 -16.00 -2.46 5.70
N GLU A 80 -17.06 -3.15 6.10
CA GLU A 80 -17.09 -4.61 6.15
C GLU A 80 -17.05 -5.26 4.75
N LEU A 81 -17.76 -4.68 3.78
CA LEU A 81 -17.70 -5.11 2.37
C LEU A 81 -16.30 -4.96 1.80
N VAL A 82 -15.68 -3.79 1.99
CA VAL A 82 -14.29 -3.54 1.58
C VAL A 82 -13.35 -4.53 2.25
N ARG A 83 -13.52 -4.77 3.56
CA ARG A 83 -12.66 -5.67 4.32
C ARG A 83 -12.76 -7.13 3.87
N ARG A 84 -13.97 -7.62 3.59
CA ARG A 84 -14.20 -9.03 3.25
C ARG A 84 -13.96 -9.34 1.78
N GLN A 85 -14.28 -8.42 0.89
CA GLN A 85 -14.27 -8.68 -0.56
C GLN A 85 -13.06 -8.05 -1.25
N LEU A 86 -12.72 -6.81 -0.90
CA LEU A 86 -11.76 -6.01 -1.68
C LEU A 86 -10.33 -6.12 -1.15
N LEU A 87 -10.13 -6.11 0.16
CA LEU A 87 -8.78 -6.23 0.76
C LEU A 87 -8.07 -7.55 0.41
N PRO A 88 -8.72 -8.74 0.45
CA PRO A 88 -8.04 -9.99 0.10
C PRO A 88 -7.61 -10.02 -1.37
N GLN A 89 -8.47 -9.54 -2.27
CA GLN A 89 -8.18 -9.47 -3.70
C GLN A 89 -7.07 -8.45 -4.01
N ARG A 90 -7.07 -7.31 -3.33
CA ARG A 90 -5.98 -6.33 -3.42
C ARG A 90 -4.64 -6.92 -2.97
N ALA A 91 -4.63 -7.71 -1.89
CA ALA A 91 -3.42 -8.37 -1.41
C ALA A 91 -2.92 -9.44 -2.40
N ALA A 92 -3.82 -10.23 -2.98
CA ALA A 92 -3.48 -11.24 -3.98
C ALA A 92 -2.90 -10.61 -5.26
N LEU A 93 -3.53 -9.54 -5.77
CA LEU A 93 -3.03 -8.77 -6.92
C LEU A 93 -1.64 -8.17 -6.64
N ARG A 94 -1.44 -7.57 -5.46
CA ARG A 94 -0.13 -7.04 -5.04
C ARG A 94 0.95 -8.11 -5.05
N ALA A 95 0.66 -9.29 -4.51
CA ALA A 95 1.60 -10.40 -4.50
C ALA A 95 1.95 -10.87 -5.92
N ALA A 96 0.97 -10.93 -6.82
CA ALA A 96 1.19 -11.32 -8.21
C ALA A 96 2.04 -10.29 -8.98
N ILE A 97 1.84 -8.99 -8.75
CA ILE A 97 2.62 -7.95 -9.42
C ILE A 97 4.07 -7.91 -8.91
N VAL A 98 4.30 -8.16 -7.62
CA VAL A 98 5.67 -8.33 -7.10
C VAL A 98 6.38 -9.52 -7.74
N GLN A 99 5.67 -10.63 -7.97
CA GLN A 99 6.23 -11.78 -8.68
C GLN A 99 6.60 -11.48 -10.14
N LEU A 100 5.96 -10.48 -10.76
CA LEU A 100 6.31 -9.99 -12.09
C LEU A 100 7.51 -9.04 -12.11
N GLY A 101 8.10 -8.72 -10.95
CA GLY A 101 9.17 -7.74 -10.82
C GLY A 101 8.69 -6.30 -10.65
N GLY A 102 7.39 -6.09 -10.38
CA GLY A 102 6.86 -4.80 -9.95
C GLY A 102 7.28 -4.45 -8.52
N GLY A 103 7.33 -3.15 -8.21
CA GLY A 103 7.75 -2.65 -6.91
C GLY A 103 6.58 -2.35 -5.99
N GLN A 104 6.89 -2.16 -4.70
CA GLN A 104 5.98 -1.58 -3.73
C GLN A 104 6.63 -0.37 -3.05
N ASP A 105 5.88 0.72 -2.91
CA ASP A 105 6.30 1.84 -2.07
C ASP A 105 6.12 1.50 -0.57
N ALA A 106 6.60 2.39 0.32
CA ALA A 106 6.48 2.22 1.78
C ALA A 106 5.02 2.20 2.29
N SER A 107 4.06 2.65 1.46
CA SER A 107 2.61 2.61 1.74
C SER A 107 1.93 1.36 1.14
N GLY A 108 2.71 0.47 0.51
CA GLY A 108 2.27 -0.75 -0.15
C GLY A 108 1.59 -0.54 -1.51
N ASN A 109 1.66 0.64 -2.12
CA ASN A 109 1.14 0.85 -3.47
C ASN A 109 2.08 0.19 -4.49
N ILE A 110 1.47 -0.34 -5.55
CA ILE A 110 2.21 -0.92 -6.67
C ILE A 110 2.84 0.22 -7.45
N ILE A 111 4.15 0.13 -7.68
CA ILE A 111 4.91 1.07 -8.50
C ILE A 111 5.63 0.30 -9.62
N ASP A 112 5.70 0.92 -10.79
CA ASP A 112 6.58 0.42 -11.85
C ASP A 112 8.03 0.64 -11.41
N VAL A 113 8.81 -0.43 -11.43
CA VAL A 113 10.24 -0.36 -11.15
C VAL A 113 10.94 -0.14 -12.49
N PRO A 114 11.55 1.04 -12.70
CA PRO A 114 12.32 1.28 -13.91
C PRO A 114 13.56 0.36 -13.91
N VAL A 115 13.47 -0.75 -14.62
CA VAL A 115 14.51 -1.79 -14.74
C VAL A 115 15.87 -1.18 -15.09
N ALA A 116 15.88 -0.13 -15.94
CA ALA A 116 17.10 0.56 -16.33
C ALA A 116 17.83 1.27 -15.17
N LEU A 117 17.11 1.81 -14.17
CA LEU A 117 17.74 2.39 -12.99
C LEU A 117 18.29 1.29 -12.08
N LEU A 118 17.56 0.18 -11.96
CA LEU A 118 18.00 -0.96 -11.15
C LEU A 118 19.26 -1.61 -11.72
N ASP A 119 19.34 -1.74 -13.04
CA ASP A 119 20.54 -2.22 -13.74
C ASP A 119 21.74 -1.29 -13.52
N GLN A 120 21.52 0.04 -13.50
CA GLN A 120 22.57 1.01 -13.21
C GLN A 120 23.05 0.91 -11.75
N GLU A 121 22.14 0.75 -10.80
CA GLU A 121 22.49 0.57 -9.38
C GLU A 121 23.26 -0.74 -9.15
N ILE A 122 22.83 -1.84 -9.78
CA ILE A 122 23.55 -3.12 -9.73
C ILE A 122 24.95 -2.98 -10.32
N ALA A 123 25.08 -2.32 -11.48
CA ALA A 123 26.38 -2.12 -12.11
C ALA A 123 27.32 -1.27 -11.23
N ALA A 124 26.80 -0.21 -10.60
CA ALA A 124 27.57 0.61 -9.67
C ALA A 124 28.03 -0.17 -8.44
N ALA A 125 27.14 -0.94 -7.81
CA ALA A 125 27.46 -1.77 -6.65
C ALA A 125 28.47 -2.88 -6.98
N ALA A 126 28.38 -3.47 -8.17
CA ALA A 126 29.32 -4.47 -8.65
C ALA A 126 30.73 -3.88 -8.86
N ALA A 127 30.81 -2.66 -9.41
CA ALA A 127 32.08 -1.95 -9.60
C ALA A 127 32.74 -1.62 -8.25
N GLU A 128 31.98 -1.11 -7.29
CA GLU A 128 32.46 -0.83 -5.93
C GLU A 128 32.95 -2.10 -5.23
N SER A 129 32.17 -3.19 -5.30
CA SER A 129 32.58 -4.48 -4.74
C SER A 129 33.87 -5.02 -5.36
N ALA A 130 34.05 -4.85 -6.67
CA ALA A 130 35.28 -5.28 -7.35
C ALA A 130 36.49 -4.42 -6.96
N GLU A 131 36.30 -3.13 -6.71
CA GLU A 131 37.36 -2.25 -6.19
C GLU A 131 37.75 -2.63 -4.76
N LEU A 132 36.78 -2.82 -3.87
CA LEU A 132 37.03 -3.27 -2.50
C LEU A 132 37.70 -4.64 -2.46
N GLY A 133 37.28 -5.57 -3.32
CA GLY A 133 37.91 -6.88 -3.46
C GLY A 133 39.38 -6.79 -3.87
N ARG A 134 39.71 -5.93 -4.84
CA ARG A 134 41.10 -5.67 -5.23
C ARG A 134 41.92 -5.09 -4.09
N ARG A 135 41.37 -4.09 -3.38
CA ARG A 135 42.07 -3.46 -2.25
C ARG A 135 42.34 -4.45 -1.11
N MET A 136 41.40 -5.36 -0.88
CA MET A 136 41.57 -6.42 0.13
C MET A 136 42.73 -7.35 -0.23
N VAL A 137 42.85 -7.77 -1.50
CA VAL A 137 43.96 -8.62 -1.97
C VAL A 137 45.30 -7.90 -1.79
N GLU A 138 45.39 -6.63 -2.17
CA GLU A 138 46.61 -5.82 -1.98
C GLU A 138 47.03 -5.77 -0.51
N LEU A 139 46.08 -5.57 0.42
CA LEU A 139 46.37 -5.54 1.85
C LEU A 139 46.84 -6.90 2.39
N TYR A 140 46.31 -8.01 1.86
CA TYR A 140 46.79 -9.34 2.22
C TYR A 140 48.21 -9.59 1.71
N ASP A 141 48.53 -9.16 0.49
CA ASP A 141 49.88 -9.26 -0.07
C ASP A 141 50.88 -8.40 0.73
N GLU A 142 50.50 -7.17 1.08
CA GLU A 142 51.29 -6.29 1.96
C GLU A 142 51.54 -6.94 3.33
N ALA A 143 50.51 -7.54 3.94
CA ALA A 143 50.62 -8.23 5.21
C ALA A 143 51.55 -9.46 5.14
N ALA A 144 51.49 -10.23 4.04
CA ALA A 144 52.38 -11.37 3.80
C ALA A 144 53.85 -10.92 3.66
N LEU A 145 54.10 -9.82 2.93
CA LEU A 145 55.43 -9.23 2.81
C LEU A 145 55.96 -8.73 4.17
N LEU A 146 55.10 -8.12 4.99
CA LEU A 146 55.46 -7.71 6.34
C LEU A 146 55.81 -8.91 7.24
N ALA A 147 55.01 -9.98 7.18
CA ALA A 147 55.27 -11.20 7.94
C ALA A 147 56.64 -11.80 7.59
N THR A 148 56.95 -11.94 6.31
CA THR A 148 58.26 -12.48 5.87
C THR A 148 59.45 -11.59 6.29
N LYS A 149 59.29 -10.26 6.26
CA LYS A 149 60.31 -9.33 6.78
C LYS A 149 60.53 -9.51 8.28
N ILE A 150 59.45 -9.61 9.06
CA ILE A 150 59.52 -9.84 10.51
C ILE A 150 60.21 -11.16 10.80
N GLU A 151 59.85 -12.25 10.10
CA GLU A 151 60.52 -13.55 10.26
C GLU A 151 62.02 -13.46 9.98
N ALA A 152 62.42 -12.78 8.91
CA ALA A 152 63.83 -12.56 8.58
C ALA A 152 64.58 -11.75 9.65
N GLU A 153 63.95 -10.70 10.20
CA GLU A 153 64.52 -9.91 11.30
C GLU A 153 64.65 -10.72 12.61
N VAL A 154 63.68 -11.56 12.92
CA VAL A 154 63.73 -12.43 14.10
C VAL A 154 64.86 -13.45 13.98
N MET A 155 65.04 -14.06 12.81
CA MET A 155 66.08 -15.06 12.59
C MET A 155 67.49 -14.47 12.57
N THR A 156 67.64 -13.19 12.24
CA THR A 156 68.94 -12.50 12.19
C THR A 156 69.37 -11.90 13.53
N LYS A 157 68.44 -11.68 14.47
CA LYS A 157 68.77 -11.30 15.85
C LYS A 157 69.25 -12.53 16.64
N SER A 158 70.55 -12.77 16.67
CA SER A 158 71.15 -13.77 17.56
C SER A 158 70.88 -13.39 19.02
N VAL A 159 70.18 -14.26 19.75
CA VAL A 159 70.08 -14.14 21.21
C VAL A 159 71.48 -14.46 21.78
N PRO A 160 72.09 -13.58 22.60
CA PRO A 160 73.38 -13.90 23.22
C PRO A 160 73.20 -15.12 24.11
N SER A 161 74.06 -16.13 23.94
CA SER A 161 74.07 -17.31 24.80
C SER A 161 74.48 -16.92 26.22
N LEU A 162 73.66 -17.34 27.21
CA LEU A 162 73.89 -17.20 28.66
C LEU A 162 75.21 -17.84 29.11
#